data_AF-A0A939UAL3-F1
#
_entry.id   AF-A0A939UAL3-F1
#
_cell.length_a   1.000
_cell.length_b   1.000
_cell.length_c   1.000
_cell.angle_alpha   90.00
_cell.angle_beta   90.00
_cell.angle_gamma   90.00
#
_symmetry.space_group_name_H-M   'P 1'
#
loop_
_entity.id
_entity.type
_entity.pdbx_description
1 polymer ?
#
loop_
_entity_poly.entity_id
_entity_poly.type
_entity_poly.pdbx_seq_one_letter_code
_entity_poly.pdbx_strand_id
1 'polypeptide(L)'
;MPIKPLYYPQIKQTYFCNLQEFAPAQITIRDDFLNDITQKDIDFLNTFNPDKLLYNFRVTAGLPNTKASSSYSGWENTRIGGHTIGHYLAAVGQALARGYGECKGSDGQTLQQRFDYIISGLADCQK
;
A
#
# COMPACT_ATOMS: atom_id res chain seq x y z
N MET A 1 0.28 -18.53 54.73
CA MET A 1 0.85 -19.28 53.58
C MET A 1 1.55 -18.28 52.66
N PRO A 2 2.85 -18.41 52.38
CA PRO A 2 3.50 -17.55 51.38
C PRO A 2 3.18 -18.08 49.97
N ILE A 3 2.87 -17.15 49.07
CA ILE A 3 2.54 -17.42 47.66
C ILE A 3 3.85 -17.72 46.93
N LYS A 4 3.96 -18.90 46.31
CA LYS A 4 5.14 -19.27 45.49
C LYS A 4 5.12 -18.43 44.19
N PRO A 5 6.22 -17.78 43.79
CA PRO A 5 6.26 -17.03 42.55
C PRO A 5 6.12 -17.98 41.35
N LEU A 6 5.29 -17.60 40.39
CA LEU A 6 5.12 -18.30 39.11
C LEU A 6 6.44 -18.19 38.32
N TYR A 7 7.05 -19.34 38.02
CA TYR A 7 8.19 -19.44 37.13
C TYR A 7 7.70 -19.22 35.69
N TYR A 8 7.93 -18.03 35.14
CA TYR A 8 7.80 -17.78 33.71
C TYR A 8 9.15 -18.11 33.06
N PRO A 9 9.26 -19.15 32.20
CA PRO A 9 10.48 -19.37 31.45
C PRO A 9 10.68 -18.17 30.51
N GLN A 10 11.77 -17.43 30.73
CA GLN A 10 12.27 -16.44 29.79
C GLN A 10 12.56 -17.16 28.48
N ILE A 11 11.71 -16.99 27.47
CA ILE A 11 11.94 -17.55 26.13
C ILE A 11 13.23 -16.91 25.62
N LYS A 12 14.32 -17.66 25.61
CA LYS A 12 15.61 -17.14 25.15
C LYS A 12 15.47 -16.72 23.68
N GLN A 13 15.84 -15.48 23.37
CA GLN A 13 15.77 -14.89 22.03
C GLN A 13 16.50 -15.68 20.93
N THR A 14 17.34 -16.65 21.34
CA THR A 14 18.05 -17.59 20.48
C THR A 14 17.19 -18.59 19.71
N TYR A 15 15.88 -18.73 19.98
CA TYR A 15 15.01 -19.63 19.20
C TYR A 15 14.51 -19.05 17.87
N PHE A 16 14.68 -17.75 17.63
CA PHE A 16 14.21 -17.07 16.41
C PHE A 16 15.35 -16.74 15.43
N CYS A 17 16.60 -17.14 15.71
CA CYS A 17 17.78 -16.65 15.00
C CYS A 17 17.91 -17.09 13.53
N ASN A 18 17.01 -17.94 13.02
CA ASN A 18 17.03 -18.44 11.64
C ASN A 18 15.65 -18.48 10.97
N LEU A 19 14.63 -17.82 11.53
CA LEU A 19 13.32 -17.74 10.85
C LEU A 19 13.40 -16.70 9.73
N GLN A 20 12.97 -17.10 8.54
CA GLN A 20 12.87 -16.23 7.38
C GLN A 20 11.42 -16.15 6.92
N GLU A 21 10.98 -14.95 6.56
CA GLU A 21 9.71 -14.74 5.89
C GLU A 21 9.83 -15.23 4.44
N PHE A 22 8.76 -15.80 3.91
CA PHE A 22 8.67 -16.09 2.48
C PHE A 22 8.34 -14.80 1.73
N ALA A 23 9.00 -14.58 0.60
CA ALA A 23 8.62 -13.50 -0.30
C ALA A 23 7.20 -13.75 -0.84
N PRO A 24 6.40 -12.71 -1.12
CA PRO A 24 5.03 -12.88 -1.59
C PRO A 24 4.92 -13.76 -2.85
N ALA A 25 5.87 -13.65 -3.77
CA ALA A 25 5.93 -14.45 -5.00
C ALA A 25 6.18 -15.95 -4.75
N GLN A 26 6.63 -16.35 -3.55
CA GLN A 26 6.89 -17.75 -3.18
C GLN A 26 5.65 -18.45 -2.61
N ILE A 27 4.56 -17.71 -2.35
CA ILE A 27 3.33 -18.26 -1.76
C ILE A 27 2.19 -18.15 -2.77
N THR A 28 1.48 -19.25 -2.98
CA THR A 28 0.24 -19.29 -3.78
C THR A 28 -0.95 -19.60 -2.88
N ILE A 29 -1.96 -18.73 -2.90
CA ILE A 29 -3.23 -18.95 -2.19
C ILE A 29 -4.12 -19.84 -3.06
N ARG A 30 -4.55 -20.99 -2.52
CA ARG A 30 -5.41 -21.96 -3.23
C ARG A 30 -6.87 -21.91 -2.80
N ASP A 31 -7.19 -21.13 -1.78
CA ASP A 31 -8.54 -20.99 -1.27
C ASP A 31 -9.31 -19.96 -2.10
N ASP A 32 -10.46 -20.39 -2.65
CA ASP A 32 -11.26 -19.56 -3.55
C ASP A 32 -11.80 -18.31 -2.85
N PHE A 33 -12.21 -18.42 -1.59
CA PHE A 33 -12.74 -17.29 -0.83
C PHE A 33 -11.66 -16.23 -0.57
N LEU A 34 -10.44 -16.63 -0.23
CA LEU A 34 -9.33 -15.69 -0.06
C LEU A 34 -8.89 -15.05 -1.39
N ASN A 35 -8.97 -15.80 -2.49
CA ASN A 35 -8.72 -15.26 -3.83
C ASN A 35 -9.78 -14.22 -4.22
N ASP A 36 -11.06 -14.46 -3.92
CA ASP A 36 -12.14 -13.50 -4.15
C ASP A 36 -11.96 -12.21 -3.34
N ILE A 37 -11.51 -12.32 -2.08
CA ILE A 37 -11.18 -11.14 -1.26
C ILE A 37 -10.02 -10.38 -1.89
N THR A 38 -8.95 -11.08 -2.29
CA THR A 38 -7.78 -10.46 -2.91
C THR A 38 -8.19 -9.72 -4.18
N GLN A 39 -9.06 -10.30 -5.02
CA GLN A 39 -9.53 -9.64 -6.22
C GLN A 39 -10.34 -8.37 -5.91
N LYS A 40 -11.18 -8.38 -4.87
CA LYS A 40 -11.90 -7.17 -4.43
C LYS A 40 -10.95 -6.06 -3.97
N ASP A 41 -9.86 -6.41 -3.29
CA ASP A 41 -8.83 -5.44 -2.91
C ASP A 41 -8.15 -4.84 -4.15
N ILE A 42 -7.82 -5.67 -5.15
CA ILE A 42 -7.27 -5.21 -6.44
C ILE A 42 -8.23 -4.27 -7.16
N ASP A 43 -9.52 -4.62 -7.21
CA ASP A 43 -10.55 -3.80 -7.84
C ASP A 43 -10.70 -2.46 -7.10
N PHE A 44 -10.67 -2.48 -5.77
CA PHE A 44 -10.70 -1.27 -4.95
C PHE A 44 -9.48 -0.37 -5.19
N LEU A 45 -8.27 -0.92 -5.26
CA LEU A 45 -7.06 -0.16 -5.60
C LEU A 45 -7.14 0.51 -6.98
N ASN A 46 -7.84 -0.12 -7.94
CA ASN A 46 -8.07 0.47 -9.26
C ASN A 46 -9.08 1.63 -9.26
N THR A 47 -9.84 1.85 -8.19
CA THR A 47 -10.78 2.99 -8.09
C THR A 47 -10.09 4.32 -7.78
N PHE A 48 -8.84 4.29 -7.31
CA PHE A 48 -8.12 5.51 -6.96
C PHE A 48 -7.66 6.28 -8.19
N ASN A 49 -7.88 7.59 -8.17
CA ASN A 49 -7.39 8.54 -9.15
C ASN A 49 -5.96 8.96 -8.75
N PRO A 50 -4.93 8.62 -9.55
CA PRO A 50 -3.54 8.94 -9.24
C PRO A 50 -3.25 10.44 -9.12
N ASP A 51 -3.93 11.29 -9.90
CA ASP A 51 -3.74 12.73 -9.84
C ASP A 51 -4.30 13.34 -8.56
N LYS A 52 -5.41 12.80 -8.03
CA LYS A 52 -5.94 13.21 -6.72
C LYS A 52 -5.04 12.76 -5.57
N LEU A 53 -4.40 11.60 -5.67
CA LEU A 53 -3.41 11.13 -4.70
C LEU A 53 -2.17 12.04 -4.67
N LEU A 54 -1.69 12.48 -5.84
CA LEU A 54 -0.52 13.37 -5.97
C LEU A 54 -0.82 14.83 -5.61
N TYR A 55 -2.08 15.22 -5.55
CA TYR A 55 -2.49 16.63 -5.48
C TYR A 55 -1.79 17.41 -4.36
N ASN A 56 -1.83 16.90 -3.12
CA ASN A 56 -1.25 17.60 -1.96
C ASN A 56 0.29 17.71 -2.04
N PHE A 57 0.96 16.72 -2.63
CA PHE A 57 2.41 16.74 -2.83
C PHE A 57 2.80 17.80 -3.86
N ARG A 58 2.08 17.85 -4.98
CA ARG A 58 2.29 18.88 -6.01
C ARG A 58 2.02 20.29 -5.48
N VAL A 59 0.96 20.50 -4.70
CA VAL A 59 0.72 21.79 -4.03
C VAL A 59 1.89 22.17 -3.13
N THR A 60 2.35 21.23 -2.30
CA THR A 60 3.45 21.48 -1.35
C THR A 60 4.77 21.79 -2.06
N ALA A 61 5.04 21.14 -3.20
CA ALA A 61 6.21 21.39 -4.02
C ALA A 61 6.08 22.64 -4.94
N GLY A 62 4.94 23.35 -4.91
CA GLY A 62 4.70 24.49 -5.80
C GLY A 62 4.51 24.11 -7.27
N LEU A 63 4.15 22.86 -7.56
CA LEU A 63 3.93 22.35 -8.92
C LEU A 63 2.47 22.55 -9.38
N PRO A 64 2.24 22.72 -10.70
CA PRO A 64 0.88 22.82 -11.24
C PRO A 64 0.08 21.52 -11.05
N ASN A 65 -1.19 21.65 -10.65
CA ASN A 65 -2.15 20.54 -10.56
C ASN A 65 -3.21 20.61 -11.67
N THR A 66 -2.78 20.47 -12.93
CA THR A 66 -3.68 20.61 -14.09
C THR A 66 -4.60 19.40 -14.32
N LYS A 67 -4.28 18.26 -13.70
CA LYS A 67 -5.01 16.99 -13.90
C LYS A 67 -5.98 16.64 -12.76
N ALA A 68 -5.98 17.39 -11.66
CA ALA A 68 -6.91 17.23 -10.56
C ALA A 68 -7.25 18.59 -9.96
N SER A 69 -8.54 18.90 -9.82
CA SER A 69 -9.00 20.18 -9.25
C SER A 69 -8.91 20.24 -7.72
N SER A 70 -8.83 19.08 -7.05
CA SER A 70 -8.68 18.97 -5.60
C SER A 70 -8.14 17.60 -5.17
N SER A 71 -7.65 17.50 -3.94
CA SER A 71 -7.38 16.22 -3.28
C SER A 71 -8.68 15.44 -3.00
N TYR A 72 -8.55 14.24 -2.45
CA TYR A 72 -9.70 13.56 -1.86
C TYR A 72 -10.25 14.35 -0.65
N SER A 73 -11.56 14.20 -0.39
CA SER A 73 -12.19 14.77 0.80
C SER A 73 -11.86 13.94 2.05
N GLY A 74 -12.43 14.31 3.20
CA GLY A 74 -12.18 13.60 4.46
C GLY A 74 -10.76 13.89 4.96
N TRP A 75 -10.04 12.88 5.43
CA TRP A 75 -8.74 13.10 6.05
C TRP A 75 -7.69 13.69 5.10
N GLU A 76 -7.86 13.52 3.79
CA GLU A 76 -6.97 14.07 2.76
C GLU A 76 -7.05 15.60 2.60
N ASN A 77 -8.04 16.26 3.22
CA ASN A 77 -8.12 17.72 3.31
C ASN A 77 -7.74 18.25 4.71
N THR A 78 -7.17 17.41 5.56
CA THR A 78 -6.74 17.75 6.93
C THR A 78 -5.22 17.69 7.07
N ARG A 79 -4.72 17.74 8.31
CA ARG A 79 -3.27 17.70 8.61
C ARG A 79 -2.55 16.42 8.19
N ILE A 80 -3.28 15.37 7.81
CA ILE A 80 -2.71 14.10 7.33
C ILE A 80 -2.93 13.90 5.83
N GLY A 81 -3.21 14.98 5.08
CA GLY A 81 -3.29 14.96 3.63
C GLY A 81 -1.99 14.48 3.00
N GLY A 82 -2.05 13.35 2.30
CA GLY A 82 -0.89 12.63 1.76
C GLY A 82 -0.56 11.32 2.48
N HIS A 83 -1.26 10.98 3.56
CA HIS A 83 -1.08 9.67 4.20
C HIS A 83 -1.63 8.52 3.34
N THR A 84 -2.75 8.75 2.65
CA THR A 84 -3.41 7.71 1.82
C THR A 84 -2.51 7.22 0.69
N ILE A 85 -1.75 8.10 0.03
CA ILE A 85 -0.87 7.68 -1.07
C ILE A 85 0.25 6.75 -0.58
N GLY A 86 0.73 6.94 0.65
CA GLY A 86 1.74 6.05 1.26
C GLY A 86 1.19 4.63 1.45
N HIS A 87 -0.03 4.52 2.01
CA HIS A 87 -0.71 3.23 2.13
C HIS A 87 -1.06 2.62 0.78
N TYR A 88 -1.51 3.44 -0.17
CA TYR A 88 -1.80 3.01 -1.53
C TYR A 88 -0.57 2.38 -2.20
N LEU A 89 0.59 3.05 -2.14
CA LEU A 89 1.83 2.54 -2.73
C LEU A 89 2.28 1.24 -2.06
N ALA A 90 2.15 1.12 -0.73
CA ALA A 90 2.47 -0.13 -0.02
C ALA A 90 1.55 -1.28 -0.47
N ALA A 91 0.24 -1.04 -0.55
CA ALA A 91 -0.74 -2.04 -0.98
C ALA A 91 -0.53 -2.46 -2.44
N VAL A 92 -0.34 -1.49 -3.35
CA VAL A 92 -0.06 -1.78 -4.77
C VAL A 92 1.28 -2.50 -4.91
N GLY A 93 2.32 -2.09 -4.19
CA GLY A 93 3.62 -2.79 -4.21
C GLY A 93 3.50 -4.27 -3.82
N GLN A 94 2.70 -4.58 -2.80
CA GLN A 94 2.39 -5.97 -2.44
C GLN A 94 1.59 -6.71 -3.52
N ALA A 95 0.61 -6.04 -4.15
CA ALA A 95 -0.15 -6.59 -5.26
C ALA A 95 0.74 -6.89 -6.49
N LEU A 96 1.65 -5.98 -6.84
CA LEU A 96 2.62 -6.18 -7.92
C LEU A 96 3.51 -7.39 -7.63
N ALA A 97 4.04 -7.50 -6.41
CA ALA A 97 4.87 -8.64 -5.99
C ALA A 97 4.13 -9.99 -6.02
N ARG A 98 2.78 -9.96 -6.01
CA ARG A 98 1.91 -11.13 -6.13
C ARG A 98 1.40 -11.38 -7.56
N GLY A 99 1.86 -10.60 -8.55
CA GLY A 99 1.53 -10.82 -9.96
C GLY A 99 0.26 -10.11 -10.45
N TYR A 100 -0.31 -9.18 -9.67
CA TYR A 100 -1.51 -8.43 -10.07
C TYR A 100 -1.21 -7.15 -10.86
N GLY A 101 0.03 -6.98 -11.37
CA GLY A 101 0.45 -5.76 -12.05
C GLY A 101 -0.33 -5.43 -13.32
N GLU A 102 -0.76 -6.46 -14.05
CA GLU A 102 -1.52 -6.34 -15.30
C GLU A 102 -3.03 -6.19 -15.10
N CYS A 103 -3.52 -6.24 -13.85
CA CYS A 103 -4.92 -6.00 -13.55
C CYS A 103 -5.30 -4.56 -13.91
N LYS A 104 -6.33 -4.40 -14.73
CA LYS A 104 -6.76 -3.10 -15.28
C LYS A 104 -7.96 -2.56 -14.52
N GLY A 105 -7.95 -1.25 -14.29
CA GLY A 105 -9.13 -0.51 -13.89
C GLY A 105 -10.11 -0.30 -15.04
N SER A 106 -11.25 0.31 -14.75
CA SER A 106 -12.28 0.65 -15.74
C SER A 106 -11.82 1.64 -16.80
N ASP A 107 -10.74 2.39 -16.55
CA ASP A 107 -10.09 3.29 -17.49
C ASP A 107 -9.04 2.61 -18.38
N GLY A 108 -8.88 1.28 -18.26
CA GLY A 108 -7.95 0.49 -19.06
C GLY A 108 -6.49 0.54 -18.59
N GLN A 109 -6.18 1.35 -17.57
CA GLN A 109 -4.83 1.45 -17.02
C GLN A 109 -4.56 0.30 -16.04
N THR A 110 -3.35 -0.27 -16.11
CA THR A 110 -2.91 -1.33 -15.20
C THR A 110 -2.48 -0.78 -13.84
N LEU A 111 -2.52 -1.62 -12.80
CA LEU A 111 -1.97 -1.26 -11.49
C LEU A 111 -0.49 -0.85 -11.57
N GLN A 112 0.30 -1.53 -12.40
CA GLN A 112 1.70 -1.17 -12.59
C GLN A 112 1.85 0.23 -13.21
N GLN A 113 1.07 0.55 -14.24
CA GLN A 113 1.08 1.89 -14.85
C GLN A 113 0.71 2.99 -13.84
N ARG A 114 -0.28 2.73 -12.97
CA ARG A 114 -0.66 3.68 -11.90
C ARG A 114 0.46 3.86 -10.89
N PHE A 115 1.10 2.77 -10.47
CA PHE A 115 2.22 2.79 -9.54
C PHE A 115 3.38 3.62 -10.08
N ASP A 116 3.84 3.31 -11.30
CA ASP A 116 4.95 4.01 -11.95
C ASP A 116 4.65 5.50 -12.14
N TYR A 117 3.41 5.84 -12.53
CA TYR A 117 2.97 7.22 -12.66
C TYR A 117 3.05 7.98 -11.34
N ILE A 118 2.62 7.38 -10.23
CA ILE A 118 2.66 7.99 -8.91
C ILE A 118 4.10 8.16 -8.44
N ILE A 119 4.95 7.15 -8.61
CA ILE A 119 6.37 7.24 -8.24
C ILE A 119 7.06 8.37 -9.02
N SER A 120 6.82 8.47 -10.33
CA SER A 120 7.34 9.58 -11.13
C SER A 120 6.83 10.94 -10.66
N GLY A 121 5.53 11.03 -10.34
CA GLY A 121 4.93 12.27 -9.84
C GLY A 121 5.48 12.71 -8.49
N LEU A 122 5.76 11.77 -7.58
CA LEU A 122 6.41 12.05 -6.31
C LEU A 122 7.88 12.46 -6.51
N ALA A 123 8.60 11.83 -7.42
CA ALA A 123 9.99 12.20 -7.75
C ALA A 123 10.08 13.64 -8.29
N ASP A 124 9.10 14.09 -9.07
CA ASP A 124 9.03 15.49 -9.51
C ASP A 124 8.83 16.46 -8.34
N CYS A 125 8.10 16.05 -7.30
CA CYS A 125 7.86 16.87 -6.10
C CYS A 125 9.06 16.96 -5.14
N GLN A 126 10.10 16.15 -5.33
CA GLN A 126 11.28 16.08 -4.46
C GLN A 126 12.50 16.87 -4.98
N LYS A 127 12.36 17.52 -6.13
CA LYS A 127 13.43 18.29 -6.77
C LYS A 127 13.67 19.64 -6.10
#